data_AF-A0A5K7S9W0-F1
#
_entry.id   AF-A0A5K7S9W0-F1
#
_cell.length_a   1.000
_cell.length_b   1.000
_cell.length_c   1.000
_cell.angle_alpha   90.00
_cell.angle_beta   90.00
_cell.angle_gamma   90.00
#
_symmetry.space_group_name_H-M   'P 1'
#
loop_
_entity.id
_entity.type
_entity.pdbx_description
1 polymer ?
#
loop_
_entity_poly.entity_id
_entity_poly.type
_entity_poly.pdbx_seq_one_letter_code
_entity_poly.pdbx_strand_id
1 'polypeptide(L)' 'MKNTLKYKGFVGSVNFSTEDQVFYGKIEEINDLITFEGTTIDELEEAFKYMVEEHIEDKFS' A
#
# COMPACT_ATOMS: atom_id res chain seq x y z
N MET A 1 -14.16 9.17 -7.28
CA MET A 1 -12.69 9.19 -7.52
C MET A 1 -12.08 8.15 -6.58
N LYS A 2 -11.14 7.32 -7.06
CA LYS A 2 -10.40 6.40 -6.18
C LYS A 2 -9.15 7.13 -5.68
N ASN A 3 -8.90 7.10 -4.38
CA ASN A 3 -7.63 7.54 -3.82
C ASN A 3 -6.65 6.36 -3.95
N THR A 4 -5.60 6.56 -4.75
CA THR A 4 -4.63 5.49 -5.02
C THR A 4 -3.20 6.01 -4.98
N LEU A 5 -2.29 5.19 -4.46
CA LEU A 5 -0.85 5.36 -4.59
C LEU A 5 -0.33 4.60 -5.80
N LYS A 6 0.79 5.06 -6.37
CA LYS A 6 1.45 4.40 -7.50
C LYS A 6 2.96 4.38 -7.30
N TYR A 7 3.57 3.23 -7.48
CA TYR A 7 5.02 3.07 -7.37
C TYR A 7 5.48 1.84 -8.16
N LYS A 8 6.54 1.98 -8.98
CA LYS A 8 7.09 0.91 -9.83
C LYS A 8 6.06 0.13 -10.68
N GLY A 9 4.97 0.81 -11.10
CA GLY A 9 3.89 0.20 -11.88
C GLY A 9 2.81 -0.48 -11.05
N PHE A 10 2.98 -0.60 -9.73
CA PHE A 10 1.97 -1.09 -8.81
C PHE A 10 1.01 0.03 -8.41
N VAL A 11 -0.23 -0.35 -8.10
CA VAL A 11 -1.31 0.54 -7.66
C VAL A 11 -1.77 0.11 -6.27
N GLY A 12 -1.74 1.01 -5.30
CA GLY A 12 -2.28 0.77 -3.96
C GLY A 12 -3.59 1.52 -3.76
N SER A 13 -4.65 0.86 -3.30
CA SER A 13 -5.87 1.57 -2.87
C SER A 13 -5.67 2.19 -1.48
N VAL A 14 -6.35 3.32 -1.20
CA VAL A 14 -6.28 4.01 0.09
C VAL A 14 -7.68 4.23 0.65
N ASN A 15 -7.86 3.86 1.91
CA ASN A 15 -9.06 4.07 2.72
C ASN A 15 -8.65 4.66 4.07
N PHE A 16 -9.62 5.20 4.81
CA PHE A 16 -9.42 5.73 6.16
C PHE A 16 -10.39 5.03 7.12
N SER A 17 -9.86 4.51 8.22
CA SER A 17 -10.66 3.99 9.33
C SER A 17 -10.89 5.11 10.34
N THR A 18 -12.15 5.51 10.51
CA THR A 18 -12.51 6.49 11.54
C THR A 18 -12.40 5.90 12.95
N GLU A 19 -12.60 4.60 13.11
CA GLU A 19 -12.51 3.90 14.40
C GLU A 19 -11.07 3.88 14.91
N ASP A 20 -10.13 3.53 14.03
CA ASP A 20 -8.72 3.37 14.38
C ASP A 20 -7.89 4.63 14.12
N GLN A 21 -8.47 5.65 13.48
CA GLN A 21 -7.79 6.88 13.05
C GLN A 21 -6.55 6.60 12.19
N VAL A 22 -6.64 5.61 11.29
CA VAL A 22 -5.53 5.15 10.45
C VAL A 22 -5.92 5.13 8.97
N PHE A 23 -4.98 5.49 8.10
CA PHE A 23 -5.09 5.19 6.67
C PHE A 23 -4.61 3.77 6.42
N TYR A 24 -5.34 3.04 5.59
CA TYR A 24 -4.99 1.67 5.23
C TYR A 24 -5.26 1.42 3.75
N GLY A 25 -4.51 0.47 3.21
CA GLY A 25 -4.53 0.17 1.79
C GLY A 25 -4.09 -1.25 1.48
N LYS A 26 -4.28 -1.61 0.21
CA LYS A 26 -3.75 -2.86 -0.34
C LYS A 26 -3.23 -2.64 -1.75
N ILE A 27 -2.24 -3.44 -2.13
CA ILE A 27 -1.77 -3.50 -3.51
C ILE A 27 -2.85 -4.18 -4.36
N GLU A 28 -3.24 -3.52 -5.44
CA GLU A 28 -4.23 -4.00 -6.40
C GLU A 28 -3.54 -4.70 -7.58
N GLU A 29 -4.31 -5.47 -8.34
CA GLU A 29 -3.87 -6.11 -9.59
C GLU A 29 -2.73 -7.13 -9.42
N ILE A 30 -2.55 -7.66 -8.21
CA ILE A 30 -1.67 -8.78 -7.89
C ILE A 30 -2.45 -9.95 -7.28
N ASN A 31 -1.88 -11.16 -7.34
CA ASN A 31 -2.50 -12.35 -6.75
C ASN A 31 -2.33 -12.43 -5.23
N ASP A 32 -1.29 -11.79 -4.69
CA ASP A 32 -1.00 -11.81 -3.26
C ASP A 32 -1.82 -10.74 -2.52
N LEU A 33 -2.26 -11.05 -1.30
CA LEU A 33 -2.88 -10.06 -0.44
C LEU A 33 -1.78 -9.31 0.32
N ILE A 34 -1.47 -8.11 -0.14
CA ILE A 34 -0.45 -7.25 0.48
C ILE A 34 -1.12 -5.95 0.92
N THR A 35 -1.05 -5.69 2.22
CA THR A 35 -1.65 -4.51 2.87
C THR A 35 -0.58 -3.58 3.42
N PHE A 36 -0.92 -2.31 3.57
CA PHE A 36 -0.07 -1.28 4.18
C PHE A 36 -0.95 -0.28 4.93
N GLU A 37 -0.38 0.40 5.92
CA GLU A 37 -1.09 1.37 6.75
C GLU A 37 -0.16 2.50 7.20
N GLY A 38 -0.75 3.62 7.63
CA GLY A 38 -0.03 4.77 8.16
C GLY A 38 -0.98 5.76 8.82
N THR A 39 -0.51 6.49 9.83
CA THR A 39 -1.28 7.54 10.52
C THR A 39 -1.10 8.91 9.87
N THR A 40 -0.03 9.06 9.09
CA THR A 40 0.22 10.22 8.23
C THR A 40 0.29 9.81 6.76
N ILE A 41 0.19 10.79 5.86
CA ILE A 41 0.35 10.54 4.42
C ILE A 41 1.76 10.03 4.10
N ASP A 42 2.78 10.58 4.76
CA ASP A 42 4.18 10.18 4.54
C ASP A 42 4.41 8.73 4.98
N GLU A 43 3.93 8.34 6.16
CA GLU A 43 3.99 6.95 6.64
C GLU A 43 3.28 5.99 5.69
N LEU A 44 2.09 6.38 5.20
CA LEU A 44 1.32 5.56 4.27
C LEU A 44 2.07 5.35 2.94
N GLU A 45 2.70 6.40 2.41
CA GLU A 45 3.51 6.31 1.19
C GLU A 45 4.75 5.44 1.38
N GLU A 46 5.45 5.59 2.50
CA GLU A 46 6.63 4.79 2.84
C GLU A 46 6.26 3.32 3.01
N ALA A 47 5.20 3.02 3.76
CA ALA A 47 4.69 1.67 3.94
C ALA A 47 4.29 1.02 2.60
N PHE A 48 3.61 1.76 1.72
CA PHE A 48 3.27 1.25 0.39
C PHE A 48 4.52 0.93 -0.45
N LYS A 49 5.50 1.84 -0.49
CA LYS A 49 6.75 1.63 -1.25
C LYS A 49 7.52 0.43 -0.69
N TYR A 50 7.64 0.33 0.63
CA TYR A 50 8.28 -0.79 1.31
C TYR A 50 7.64 -2.13 0.92
N MET A 51 6.31 -2.25 1.05
CA MET A 51 5.61 -3.48 0.70
C MET A 51 5.71 -3.85 -0.79
N VAL A 52 5.83 -2.87 -1.69
CA VAL A 52 6.10 -3.11 -3.11
C VAL A 52 7.52 -3.66 -3.33
N GLU A 53 8.53 -3.09 -2.65
CA GLU A 53 9.90 -3.60 -2.76
C GLU A 53 10.01 -5.03 -2.24
N GLU A 54 9.44 -5.32 -1.06
CA GLU A 54 9.41 -6.66 -0.48
C GLU A 54 8.71 -7.67 -1.41
N HIS A 55 7.60 -7.27 -2.02
CA HIS A 55 6.90 -8.11 -3.00
C HIS A 55 7.76 -8.41 -4.23
N ILE A 56 8.50 -7.42 -4.74
CA ILE A 56 9.42 -7.62 -5.87
C ILE A 56 10.54 -8.57 -5.44
N GLU A 57 11.16 -8.34 -4.28
CA GLU A 57 12.25 -9.18 -3.78
C GLU A 57 11.84 -10.64 -3.61
N ASP A 58 10.69 -10.93 -2.97
CA ASP A 58 10.15 -12.28 -2.78
C ASP A 58 9.87 -13.02 -4.11
N LYS A 59 9.46 -12.32 -5.16
CA LYS A 59 9.19 -12.94 -6.48
C LYS A 59 10.44 -13.25 -7.30
N PHE A 60 11.57 -12.63 -6.97
CA PHE A 60 12.82 -12.78 -7.72
C PHE A 60 13.97 -13.40 -6.91
N SER A 61 13.71 -13.84 -5.67
CA SER A 61 14.60 -14.67 -4.85
C SER A 61 14.50 -16.15 -5.19
#